data_AF-A0A7S3N4J2-F1
#
_entry.id   AF-A0A7S3N4J2-F1
#
_cell.length_a   1.000
_cell.length_b   1.000
_cell.length_c   1.000
_cell.angle_alpha   90.00
_cell.angle_beta   90.00
_cell.angle_gamma   90.00
#
_symmetry.space_group_name_H-M   'P 1'
#
loop_
_entity.id
_entity.type
_entity.pdbx_description
1 polymer ?
#
loop_
_entity_poly.entity_id
_entity_poly.type
_entity_poly.pdbx_seq_one_letter_code
_entity_poly.pdbx_strand_id
1 'polypeptide(L)'
;MIAETGHTFSSDWWSVGILIYEMLIGIPPFYHKNKTTMYRMIKEKEPRFPDSEKHGIGVSDLAEDLIRKLLDKDPEKRLGSINDASEILEHPFFDELDIDDLVEKKITPEYIPEINEEDKYDLRFFDKEVTNMAAKESFINDEEREQILKKVEGYNKDFQEIAKN
;
A
#
# COMPACT_ATOMS: atom_id res chain seq x y z
N MET A 1 12.60 -2.82 5.42
CA MET A 1 13.85 -3.48 5.01
C MET A 1 14.83 -2.49 4.36
N ILE A 2 15.56 -1.70 5.16
CA ILE A 2 16.66 -0.82 4.69
C ILE A 2 17.79 -0.70 5.75
N ALA A 3 17.46 -0.86 7.04
CA ALA A 3 18.40 -0.75 8.16
C ALA A 3 18.72 -2.09 8.86
N GLU A 4 18.17 -3.22 8.39
CA GLU A 4 18.38 -4.57 8.94
C GLU A 4 18.10 -4.74 10.46
N THR A 5 17.46 -3.76 11.10
CA THR A 5 16.90 -3.86 12.44
C THR A 5 15.40 -4.13 12.35
N GLY A 6 14.86 -4.90 13.31
CA GLY A 6 13.45 -5.31 13.36
C GLY A 6 12.50 -4.13 13.12
N HIS A 7 11.45 -4.36 12.32
CA HIS A 7 10.50 -3.31 11.95
C HIS A 7 9.44 -3.13 13.03
N THR A 8 9.16 -1.88 13.38
CA THR A 8 8.05 -1.48 14.24
C THR A 8 6.84 -1.12 13.38
N PHE A 9 5.66 -1.02 13.99
CA PHE A 9 4.40 -0.61 13.34
C PHE A 9 4.53 0.73 12.57
N SER A 10 5.48 1.59 12.96
CA SER A 10 5.84 2.84 12.25
C SER A 10 6.25 2.66 10.78
N SER A 11 6.61 1.45 10.34
CA SER A 11 6.88 1.16 8.91
C SER A 11 5.61 1.21 8.04
N ASP A 12 4.44 0.93 8.60
CA ASP A 12 3.17 0.99 7.86
C ASP A 12 2.81 2.44 7.60
N TRP A 13 3.02 3.33 8.57
CA TRP A 13 2.79 4.77 8.43
C TRP A 13 3.69 5.44 7.41
N TRP A 14 4.94 4.97 7.28
CA TRP A 14 5.78 5.36 6.16
C TRP A 14 5.12 5.00 4.82
N SER A 15 4.61 3.78 4.69
CA SER A 15 3.99 3.28 3.46
C SER A 15 2.71 4.04 3.12
N VAL A 16 1.92 4.43 4.13
CA VAL A 16 0.77 5.33 3.98
C VAL A 16 1.22 6.70 3.43
N GLY A 17 2.29 7.29 3.97
CA GLY A 17 2.85 8.54 3.44
C GLY A 17 3.28 8.45 1.97
N ILE A 18 3.88 7.32 1.56
CA ILE A 18 4.23 7.05 0.15
C ILE A 18 2.95 6.98 -0.70
N LEU A 19 1.94 6.24 -0.24
CA LEU A 19 0.69 6.05 -0.97
C LEU A 19 -0.09 7.35 -1.16
N ILE A 20 -0.23 8.18 -0.12
CA ILE A 20 -0.90 9.48 -0.22
C ILE A 20 -0.18 10.37 -1.23
N TYR A 21 1.16 10.42 -1.17
CA TYR A 21 1.95 11.17 -2.16
C TYR A 21 1.69 10.67 -3.59
N GLU A 22 1.70 9.35 -3.80
CA GLU A 22 1.46 8.75 -5.12
C GLU A 22 0.04 9.00 -5.64
N MET A 23 -0.98 8.96 -4.78
CA MET A 23 -2.36 9.28 -5.18
C MET A 23 -2.52 10.73 -5.64
N LEU A 24 -1.81 11.67 -5.00
CA LEU A 24 -1.91 13.09 -5.34
C LEU A 24 -1.04 13.49 -6.55
N ILE A 25 0.13 12.89 -6.71
CA ILE A 25 1.15 13.35 -7.67
C ILE A 25 1.35 12.36 -8.84
N GLY A 26 0.93 11.10 -8.68
CA GLY A 26 1.00 10.05 -9.69
C GLY A 26 2.35 9.36 -9.85
N ILE A 27 3.36 9.72 -9.04
CA ILE A 27 4.68 9.09 -9.02
C ILE A 27 5.21 8.95 -7.58
N PRO A 28 6.11 7.99 -7.30
CA PRO A 28 6.67 7.86 -5.96
C PRO A 28 7.57 9.04 -5.58
N PRO A 29 7.61 9.43 -4.28
CA PRO A 29 8.39 10.58 -3.82
C PRO A 29 9.91 10.37 -3.96
N PHE A 30 10.35 9.10 -3.94
CA PHE A 30 11.75 8.72 -4.07
C PHE A 30 11.95 7.78 -5.25
N TYR A 31 11.98 8.34 -6.47
CA TYR A 31 12.20 7.56 -7.68
C TYR A 31 13.55 7.85 -8.33
N HIS A 32 14.28 6.79 -8.69
CA HIS A 32 15.45 6.91 -9.54
C HIS A 32 15.73 5.59 -10.28
N LYS A 33 16.19 5.66 -11.55
CA LYS A 33 16.51 4.47 -12.36
C LYS A 33 17.58 3.57 -11.73
N ASN A 34 18.58 4.19 -11.11
CA ASN A 34 19.61 3.49 -10.33
C ASN A 34 19.09 3.22 -8.90
N LYS A 35 18.99 1.94 -8.54
CA LYS A 35 18.50 1.48 -7.22
C LYS A 35 19.34 2.00 -6.06
N THR A 36 20.67 2.04 -6.18
CA THR A 36 21.55 2.56 -5.12
C THR A 36 21.28 4.03 -4.84
N THR A 37 21.06 4.83 -5.89
CA THR A 37 20.67 6.23 -5.75
C THR A 37 19.29 6.37 -5.11
N MET A 38 18.32 5.54 -5.53
CA MET A 38 16.97 5.51 -4.96
C MET A 38 17.00 5.19 -3.46
N TYR A 39 17.78 4.18 -3.05
CA TYR A 39 17.96 3.86 -1.63
C TYR A 39 18.61 5.01 -0.86
N ARG A 40 19.60 5.69 -1.43
CA ARG A 40 20.19 6.88 -0.82
C ARG A 40 19.16 8.00 -0.66
N MET A 41 18.31 8.22 -1.66
CA MET A 41 17.22 9.20 -1.58
C MET A 41 16.25 8.86 -0.45
N ILE A 42 15.83 7.60 -0.33
CA ILE A 42 14.94 7.15 0.74
C ILE A 42 15.53 7.46 2.12
N LYS A 43 16.85 7.23 2.31
CA LYS A 43 17.54 7.48 3.59
C LYS A 43 17.79 8.96 3.89
N GLU A 44 18.09 9.78 2.89
CA GLU A 44 18.72 11.09 3.10
C GLU A 44 17.93 12.29 2.56
N LYS A 45 16.92 12.08 1.71
CA LYS A 45 16.22 13.18 1.03
C LYS A 45 14.80 13.32 1.54
N GLU A 46 14.40 14.57 1.69
CA GLU A 46 13.01 14.96 1.89
C GLU A 46 12.18 14.77 0.60
N PRO A 47 10.88 14.45 0.72
CA PRO A 47 9.98 14.42 -0.43
C PRO A 47 9.92 15.80 -1.08
N ARG A 48 9.86 15.82 -2.42
CA ARG A 48 9.81 17.03 -3.23
C ARG A 48 8.44 17.18 -3.86
N PHE A 49 7.73 18.24 -3.53
CA PHE A 49 6.41 18.50 -4.09
C PHE A 49 6.54 19.26 -5.42
N PRO A 50 5.68 18.96 -6.41
CA PRO A 50 5.67 19.68 -7.67
C PRO A 50 5.22 21.12 -7.45
N ASP A 51 5.83 22.05 -8.18
CA ASP A 51 5.34 23.43 -8.27
C ASP A 51 3.96 23.45 -8.95
N SER A 52 2.99 24.10 -8.30
CA SER A 52 1.58 24.05 -8.72
C SER A 52 1.35 24.68 -10.10
N GLU A 53 1.98 25.83 -10.38
CA GLU A 53 1.82 26.53 -11.66
C GLU A 53 2.53 25.79 -12.79
N LYS A 54 3.75 25.29 -12.52
CA LYS A 54 4.57 24.65 -13.54
C LYS A 54 4.08 23.25 -13.92
N HIS A 55 3.55 22.49 -12.97
CA HIS A 55 3.18 21.10 -13.19
C HIS A 55 1.67 20.87 -13.26
N GLY A 56 0.85 21.88 -12.89
CA GLY A 56 -0.61 21.78 -12.91
C GLY A 56 -1.17 20.83 -11.84
N ILE A 57 -0.39 20.55 -10.79
CA ILE A 57 -0.75 19.66 -9.68
C ILE A 57 -0.82 20.51 -8.42
N GLY A 58 -2.02 20.66 -7.85
CA GLY A 58 -2.21 21.34 -6.57
C GLY A 58 -2.12 20.35 -5.42
N VAL A 59 -1.16 20.56 -4.51
CA VAL A 59 -1.10 19.87 -3.23
C VAL A 59 -1.41 20.90 -2.16
N SER A 60 -2.40 20.63 -1.30
CA SER A 60 -2.73 21.54 -0.20
C SER A 60 -1.64 21.55 0.87
N ASP A 61 -1.49 22.66 1.58
CA ASP A 61 -0.49 22.77 2.66
C ASP A 61 -0.68 21.69 3.73
N LEU A 62 -1.94 21.34 4.03
CA LEU A 62 -2.28 20.27 4.98
C LEU A 62 -1.87 18.88 4.47
N ALA A 63 -2.02 18.60 3.17
CA ALA A 63 -1.58 17.34 2.58
C ALA A 63 -0.06 17.24 2.56
N GLU A 64 0.63 18.33 2.20
CA GLU A 64 2.09 18.39 2.24
C GLU A 64 2.62 18.18 3.68
N ASP A 65 2.05 18.85 4.67
CA ASP A 65 2.43 18.70 6.08
C ASP A 65 2.22 17.28 6.59
N LEU A 66 1.06 16.67 6.31
CA LEU A 66 0.76 15.28 6.64
C LEU A 66 1.82 14.33 6.05
N ILE A 67 2.08 14.44 4.75
CA ILE A 67 3.04 13.58 4.06
C ILE A 67 4.45 13.74 4.63
N ARG A 68 4.88 14.98 4.91
CA ARG A 68 6.20 15.22 5.51
C ARG A 68 6.35 14.56 6.87
N LYS A 69 5.32 14.64 7.73
CA LYS A 69 5.33 14.00 9.06
C LYS A 69 5.28 12.47 8.99
N LEU A 70 4.53 11.91 8.04
CA LEU A 70 4.51 10.45 7.78
C LEU A 70 5.83 9.94 7.17
N LEU A 71 6.54 10.79 6.42
CA LEU A 71 7.82 10.46 5.78
C LEU A 71 9.05 10.95 6.56
N ASP A 72 8.89 11.23 7.86
CA ASP A 72 10.02 11.51 8.74
C ASP A 72 10.96 10.30 8.76
N LYS A 73 12.27 10.58 8.63
CA LYS A 73 13.33 9.57 8.59
C LYS A 73 13.54 8.92 9.94
N ASP A 74 13.28 9.65 11.02
CA ASP A 74 13.34 9.19 12.39
C ASP A 74 12.01 8.48 12.74
N PRO A 75 11.99 7.14 12.87
CA PRO A 75 10.75 6.40 13.13
C PRO A 75 10.04 6.79 14.43
N GLU A 76 10.76 7.34 15.40
CA GLU A 76 10.23 7.79 16.68
C GLU A 76 9.55 9.16 16.57
N LYS A 77 9.92 9.99 15.59
CA LYS A 77 9.28 11.29 15.30
C LYS A 77 8.21 11.22 14.23
N ARG A 78 8.15 10.11 13.50
CA ARG A 78 7.16 9.87 12.46
C ARG A 78 5.76 9.89 13.07
N LEU A 79 4.84 10.58 12.39
CA LEU A 79 3.43 10.58 12.77
C LEU A 79 2.90 9.14 12.86
N GLY A 80 2.24 8.82 13.98
CA GLY A 80 1.76 7.47 14.30
C GLY A 80 2.76 6.63 15.10
N SER A 81 3.90 7.19 15.53
CA SER A 81 4.87 6.49 16.37
C SER A 81 4.41 6.37 17.83
N ILE A 82 3.58 7.29 18.32
CA ILE A 82 3.17 7.37 19.73
C ILE A 82 1.83 6.68 19.95
N ASN A 83 0.80 7.12 19.22
CA ASN A 83 -0.60 6.67 19.39
C ASN A 83 -1.18 6.07 18.10
N ASP A 84 -0.31 5.51 17.26
CA ASP A 84 -0.69 4.75 16.06
C ASP A 84 -1.65 5.56 15.14
N ALA A 85 -2.73 4.96 14.65
CA ALA A 85 -3.67 5.60 13.75
C ALA A 85 -4.33 6.87 14.33
N SER A 86 -4.52 6.95 15.66
CA SER A 86 -5.20 8.09 16.29
C SER A 86 -4.45 9.41 16.04
N GLU A 87 -3.12 9.39 16.11
CA GLU A 87 -2.29 10.58 15.87
C GLU A 87 -2.43 11.10 14.43
N ILE A 88 -2.65 10.18 13.49
CA ILE A 88 -2.82 10.49 12.07
C ILE A 88 -4.21 11.04 11.81
N LEU A 89 -5.24 10.44 12.41
CA LEU A 89 -6.64 10.91 12.27
C LEU A 89 -6.89 12.25 12.98
N GLU A 90 -6.09 12.58 13.99
CA GLU A 90 -6.08 13.92 14.63
C GLU A 90 -5.40 15.00 13.77
N HIS A 91 -4.79 14.64 12.64
CA HIS A 91 -4.15 15.60 11.75
C HIS A 91 -5.21 16.47 11.03
N PRO A 92 -5.03 17.80 10.91
CA PRO A 92 -6.03 18.68 10.30
C PRO A 92 -6.43 18.37 8.85
N PHE A 93 -5.64 17.54 8.17
CA PHE A 93 -5.99 17.02 6.85
C PHE A 93 -7.29 16.20 6.87
N PHE A 94 -7.62 15.58 8.01
CA PHE A 94 -8.81 14.75 8.19
C PHE A 94 -9.93 15.44 8.99
N ASP A 95 -9.83 16.74 9.30
CA ASP A 95 -10.82 17.47 10.13
C ASP A 95 -12.25 17.44 9.55
N GLU A 96 -12.37 17.39 8.22
CA GLU A 96 -13.67 17.34 7.53
C GLU A 96 -14.24 15.92 7.41
N LEU A 97 -13.48 14.90 7.81
CA LEU A 97 -13.85 13.50 7.67
C LEU A 97 -14.46 12.98 8.97
N ASP A 98 -15.76 12.63 8.92
CA ASP A 98 -16.41 11.89 10.00
C ASP A 98 -15.93 10.43 9.99
N ILE A 99 -15.09 10.08 10.96
CA ILE A 99 -14.49 8.75 11.05
C ILE A 99 -15.53 7.68 11.38
N ASP A 100 -16.53 8.00 12.21
CA ASP A 100 -17.58 7.04 12.58
C ASP A 100 -18.43 6.70 11.36
N ASP A 101 -18.84 7.71 10.60
CA ASP A 101 -19.60 7.51 9.37
C ASP A 101 -18.79 6.82 8.26
N LEU A 102 -17.46 7.05 8.21
CA LEU A 102 -16.57 6.32 7.30
C LEU A 102 -16.54 4.82 7.64
N VAL A 103 -16.33 4.48 8.92
CA VAL A 103 -16.26 3.10 9.39
C VAL A 103 -17.60 2.38 9.22
N GLU A 104 -18.70 3.09 9.46
CA GLU A 104 -20.06 2.59 9.24
C GLU A 104 -20.48 2.59 7.76
N LYS A 105 -19.61 3.02 6.84
CA LYS A 105 -19.82 3.07 5.39
C LYS A 105 -21.03 3.93 4.97
N LYS A 106 -21.29 5.01 5.70
CA LYS A 106 -22.33 5.99 5.40
C LYS A 106 -21.86 7.09 4.45
N ILE A 107 -20.55 7.33 4.40
CA ILE A 107 -19.96 8.27 3.44
C ILE A 107 -20.05 7.66 2.04
N THR A 108 -20.66 8.39 1.11
CA THR A 108 -20.70 7.98 -0.29
C THR A 108 -19.34 8.28 -0.93
N PRO A 109 -18.67 7.28 -1.55
CA PRO A 109 -17.39 7.52 -2.22
C PRO A 109 -17.57 8.41 -3.44
N GLU A 110 -16.59 9.27 -3.72
CA GLU A 110 -16.62 10.19 -4.87
C GLU A 110 -16.64 9.45 -6.22
N TYR A 111 -16.01 8.28 -6.29
CA TYR A 111 -16.00 7.42 -7.45
C TYR A 111 -16.71 6.10 -7.14
N ILE A 112 -17.75 5.82 -7.92
CA ILE A 112 -18.47 4.54 -7.91
C ILE A 112 -18.15 3.86 -9.25
N PRO A 113 -17.44 2.72 -9.26
CA PRO A 113 -17.09 2.03 -10.49
C PRO A 113 -18.35 1.48 -11.18
N GLU A 114 -18.49 1.78 -12.48
CA GLU A 114 -19.58 1.25 -13.30
C GLU A 114 -19.32 -0.23 -13.64
N ILE A 115 -20.07 -1.13 -13.00
CA ILE A 115 -20.03 -2.58 -13.25
C ILE A 115 -21.23 -3.01 -14.10
N ASN A 116 -21.07 -4.04 -14.93
CA ASN A 116 -22.18 -4.69 -15.62
C ASN A 116 -22.90 -5.63 -14.64
N GLU A 117 -24.04 -5.20 -14.12
CA GLU A 117 -24.84 -6.00 -13.18
C GLU A 117 -25.35 -7.33 -13.78
N GLU A 118 -25.45 -7.41 -15.11
CA GLU A 118 -25.86 -8.64 -15.80
C GLU A 118 -24.72 -9.66 -15.93
N ASP A 119 -23.45 -9.21 -15.80
CA ASP A 119 -22.27 -10.06 -15.90
C ASP A 119 -21.62 -10.24 -14.52
N LYS A 120 -21.89 -11.40 -13.90
CA LYS A 120 -21.28 -11.79 -12.62
C LYS A 120 -19.74 -11.87 -12.67
N TYR A 121 -19.15 -11.93 -13.87
CA TYR A 121 -17.71 -12.02 -14.09
C TYR A 121 -17.17 -10.78 -14.79
N ASP A 122 -17.73 -9.60 -14.51
CA ASP A 122 -17.18 -8.35 -15.02
C ASP A 122 -15.77 -8.08 -14.46
N LEU A 123 -14.77 -8.28 -15.31
CA LEU A 123 -13.35 -8.10 -14.97
C LEU A 123 -12.76 -6.80 -15.55
N ARG A 124 -13.58 -5.80 -15.91
CA ARG A 124 -13.11 -4.59 -16.63
C ARG A 124 -12.05 -3.76 -15.90
N PHE A 125 -12.04 -3.82 -14.57
CA PHE A 125 -11.09 -3.09 -13.72
C PHE A 125 -9.82 -3.90 -13.40
N PHE A 126 -9.66 -5.08 -13.98
CA PHE A 126 -8.47 -5.91 -13.86
C PHE A 126 -7.60 -5.84 -15.11
N ASP A 127 -6.33 -6.16 -14.95
CA ASP A 127 -5.37 -6.21 -16.06
C ASP A 127 -5.77 -7.30 -17.07
N LYS A 128 -5.95 -6.89 -18.33
CA LYS A 128 -6.32 -7.80 -19.42
C LYS A 128 -5.28 -8.87 -19.68
N GLU A 129 -4.00 -8.61 -19.41
CA GLU A 129 -2.97 -9.63 -19.52
C GLU A 129 -3.28 -10.80 -18.58
N VAL A 130 -3.74 -10.51 -17.37
CA VAL A 130 -4.11 -11.52 -16.38
C VAL A 130 -5.45 -12.18 -16.73
N THR A 131 -6.47 -11.40 -17.07
CA THR A 131 -7.81 -11.96 -17.34
C THR A 131 -7.89 -12.79 -18.62
N ASN A 132 -6.96 -12.59 -19.56
CA ASN A 132 -6.85 -13.40 -20.77
C ASN A 132 -6.05 -14.70 -20.57
N MET A 133 -5.39 -14.87 -19.42
CA MET A 133 -4.72 -16.13 -19.10
C MET A 133 -5.76 -17.21 -18.82
N ALA A 134 -5.42 -18.45 -19.15
CA ALA A 134 -6.24 -19.59 -18.79
C ALA A 134 -6.30 -19.71 -17.26
N ALA A 135 -7.49 -19.64 -16.68
CA ALA A 135 -7.75 -19.89 -15.26
C ALA A 135 -7.61 -21.39 -14.96
N LYS A 136 -6.37 -21.88 -14.95
CA LYS A 136 -6.02 -23.28 -14.68
C LYS A 136 -4.83 -23.34 -13.75
N GLU A 137 -4.77 -24.39 -12.95
CA GLU A 137 -3.57 -24.69 -12.18
C GLU A 137 -2.39 -24.97 -13.12
N SER A 138 -1.22 -24.42 -12.78
CA SER A 138 0.02 -24.75 -13.45
C SER A 138 0.36 -26.22 -13.19
N PHE A 139 0.68 -26.97 -14.24
CA PHE A 139 1.06 -28.38 -14.11
C PHE A 139 2.42 -28.52 -13.43
N ILE A 140 2.47 -29.35 -12.39
CA ILE A 140 3.69 -29.88 -11.79
C ILE A 140 3.64 -31.39 -12.05
N ASN A 141 4.71 -31.97 -12.58
CA ASN A 141 4.74 -33.42 -12.82
C ASN A 141 4.80 -34.18 -11.48
N ASP A 142 4.42 -35.46 -11.51
CA ASP A 142 4.30 -36.26 -10.28
C ASP A 142 5.65 -36.41 -9.54
N GLU A 143 6.77 -36.51 -10.26
CA GLU A 143 8.11 -36.60 -9.65
C GLU A 143 8.49 -35.32 -8.91
N GLU A 144 8.29 -34.15 -9.51
CA GLU A 144 8.53 -32.84 -8.89
C GLU A 144 7.60 -32.63 -7.69
N ARG A 145 6.33 -33.02 -7.82
CA ARG A 145 5.35 -32.93 -6.74
C ARG A 145 5.78 -33.79 -5.54
N GLU A 146 6.20 -35.03 -5.76
CA GLU A 146 6.70 -35.90 -4.69
C GLU A 146 7.94 -35.33 -4.01
N GLN A 147 8.87 -34.75 -4.77
CA GLN A 147 10.06 -34.10 -4.22
C GLN A 147 9.71 -32.90 -3.34
N ILE A 148 8.74 -32.09 -3.76
CA ILE A 148 8.25 -30.96 -2.96
C ILE A 148 7.59 -31.48 -1.69
N LEU A 149 6.68 -32.46 -1.78
CA LEU A 149 5.95 -33.01 -0.64
C LEU A 149 6.88 -33.60 0.43
N LYS A 150 7.96 -34.28 0.02
CA LYS A 150 9.01 -34.77 0.95
C LYS A 150 9.76 -33.64 1.66
N LYS A 151 10.00 -32.51 0.98
CA LYS A 151 10.69 -31.35 1.57
C LYS A 151 9.81 -30.56 2.54
N VAL A 152 8.49 -30.54 2.30
CA VAL A 152 7.52 -29.82 3.15
C VAL A 152 6.81 -30.73 4.16
N GLU A 153 7.21 -31.99 4.26
CA GLU A 153 6.64 -32.96 5.20
C GLU A 153 6.81 -32.45 6.64
N GLY A 154 5.68 -32.24 7.33
CA GLY A 154 5.64 -31.67 8.68
C GLY A 154 5.40 -30.16 8.76
N TYR A 155 5.64 -29.40 7.68
CA TYR A 155 5.42 -27.94 7.65
C TYR A 155 3.95 -27.54 7.36
N ASN A 156 3.19 -28.42 6.71
CA ASN A 156 1.81 -28.14 6.28
C ASN A 156 0.71 -28.74 7.16
N LYS A 157 1.05 -29.30 8.33
CA LYS A 157 0.08 -29.98 9.20
C LYS A 157 -1.03 -29.03 9.68
N ASP A 158 -0.64 -27.84 10.11
CA ASP A 158 -1.57 -26.84 10.65
C ASP A 158 -2.50 -26.28 9.56
N PHE A 159 -1.99 -26.12 8.33
CA PHE A 159 -2.79 -25.64 7.19
C PHE A 159 -3.90 -26.64 6.81
N GLN A 160 -3.64 -27.95 6.88
CA GLN A 160 -4.63 -28.97 6.56
C GLN A 160 -5.68 -29.19 7.68
N GLU A 161 -5.39 -28.75 8.89
CA GLU A 161 -6.33 -28.79 10.01
C GLU A 161 -7.34 -27.64 9.93
N ILE A 162 -6.90 -26.45 9.52
CA ILE A 162 -7.76 -25.27 9.31
C ILE A 162 -8.74 -25.48 8.14
N ALA A 163 -8.30 -26.11 7.05
CA ALA A 163 -9.15 -26.34 5.87
C ALA A 163 -10.29 -27.35 6.07
N LYS A 164 -10.38 -27.99 7.24
CA LYS A 164 -11.41 -28.99 7.58
C LYS A 164 -12.54 -28.46 8.47
N ASN A 165 -12.39 -27.24 9.02
CA ASN A 165 -13.43 -26.54 9.78
C ASN A 165 -14.09 -25.46 8.92
#